data_AF-A0A8T4C968-F1
#
_entry.id   AF-A0A8T4C968-F1
#
_cell.length_a   1.000
_cell.length_b   1.000
_cell.length_c   1.000
_cell.angle_alpha   90.00
_cell.angle_beta   90.00
_cell.angle_gamma   90.00
#
_symmetry.space_group_name_H-M   'P 1'
#
loop_
_entity.id
_entity.type
_entity.pdbx_description
1 polymer ?
#
loop_
_entity_poly.entity_id
_entity_poly.type
_entity_poly.pdbx_seq_one_letter_code
_entity_poly.pdbx_strand_id
1 'polypeptide(L)'
;MPKCKITVLKKTMNRDLAQKYIKNKVGPCSKFKVGDEFITTLEKPKGFCEWAWAELFPYIMTLLAGGNFSKGMFEGWMKSDNALIICCTDGIRPVIFKIERVDD
;
A
#
# COMPACT_ATOMS: atom_id res chain seq x y z
N MET A 1 -14.14 11.49 12.37
CA MET A 1 -13.38 11.78 11.13
C MET A 1 -13.12 10.47 10.44
N PRO A 2 -13.29 10.35 9.11
CA PRO A 2 -12.98 9.12 8.40
C PRO A 2 -11.51 8.77 8.60
N LYS A 3 -11.22 7.48 8.79
CA LYS A 3 -9.86 6.94 8.92
C LYS A 3 -9.62 5.92 7.82
N CYS A 4 -8.36 5.71 7.49
CA CYS A 4 -7.94 4.58 6.66
C CYS A 4 -7.07 3.63 7.49
N LYS A 5 -7.34 2.34 7.34
CA LYS A 5 -6.47 1.27 7.79
C LYS A 5 -5.61 0.80 6.63
N ILE A 6 -4.31 0.72 6.86
CA ILE A 6 -3.33 0.14 5.94
C ILE A 6 -2.91 -1.20 6.54
N THR A 7 -3.13 -2.29 5.80
CA THR A 7 -2.70 -3.64 6.19
C THR A 7 -1.64 -4.15 5.22
N VAL A 8 -0.53 -4.66 5.74
CA VAL A 8 0.51 -5.30 4.92
C VAL A 8 0.07 -6.72 4.56
N LEU A 9 -0.28 -6.95 3.30
CA LEU A 9 -0.78 -8.25 2.83
C LEU A 9 0.34 -9.21 2.43
N LYS A 10 1.33 -8.71 1.70
CA LYS A 10 2.37 -9.57 1.11
C LYS A 10 3.66 -8.81 0.91
N LYS A 11 4.77 -9.52 1.01
CA LYS A 11 6.10 -9.03 0.62
C LYS A 11 6.63 -9.93 -0.47
N THR A 12 7.13 -9.34 -1.54
CA THR A 12 7.63 -10.08 -2.70
C THR A 12 9.05 -9.65 -3.03
N MET A 13 9.68 -10.38 -3.95
CA MET A 13 11.02 -10.09 -4.43
C MET A 13 11.21 -10.65 -5.84
N ASN A 14 11.55 -9.78 -6.78
CA ASN A 14 11.89 -10.12 -8.15
C ASN A 14 13.38 -10.46 -8.20
N ARG A 15 13.70 -11.73 -7.91
CA ARG A 15 15.08 -12.21 -7.73
C ARG A 15 15.91 -12.11 -9.01
N ASP A 16 15.29 -12.37 -10.15
CA ASP A 16 15.87 -12.25 -11.49
C ASP A 16 16.32 -10.80 -11.77
N LEU A 17 15.44 -9.82 -11.52
CA LEU A 17 15.76 -8.41 -11.67
C LEU A 17 16.82 -7.96 -10.65
N ALA A 18 16.72 -8.46 -9.41
CA ALA A 18 17.71 -8.17 -8.38
C ALA A 18 19.10 -8.66 -8.78
N GLN A 19 19.22 -9.89 -9.28
CA GLN A 19 20.49 -10.46 -9.71
C GLN A 19 21.09 -9.71 -10.91
N LYS A 20 20.24 -9.27 -11.84
CA LYS A 20 20.69 -8.61 -13.07
C LYS A 20 21.08 -7.14 -12.87
N TYR A 21 20.35 -6.41 -12.03
CA TYR A 21 20.46 -4.95 -11.95
C TYR A 21 20.94 -4.40 -10.61
N ILE A 22 20.93 -5.20 -9.53
CA ILE A 22 21.28 -4.73 -8.19
C ILE A 22 22.68 -5.21 -7.81
N LYS A 23 23.56 -4.26 -7.51
CA LYS A 23 24.98 -4.50 -7.17
C LYS A 23 25.16 -5.37 -5.93
N ASN A 24 24.29 -5.21 -4.94
CA ASN A 24 24.39 -5.90 -3.65
C ASN A 24 23.29 -6.95 -3.50
N LYS A 25 23.59 -8.02 -2.74
CA LYS A 25 22.55 -8.99 -2.37
C LYS A 25 21.49 -8.30 -1.53
N VAL A 26 20.28 -8.26 -2.06
CA VAL A 26 19.10 -7.71 -1.38
C VAL A 26 18.13 -8.83 -1.04
N GLY A 27 17.33 -8.63 0.00
CA GLY A 27 16.20 -9.50 0.34
C GLY A 27 14.87 -8.75 0.23
N PRO A 28 13.75 -9.41 0.57
CA PRO A 28 12.46 -8.75 0.72
C PRO A 28 12.55 -7.53 1.63
N CYS A 29 11.67 -6.54 1.42
CA CYS A 29 11.68 -5.29 2.19
C CYS A 29 11.78 -5.54 3.71
N SER A 30 12.70 -4.87 4.41
CA SER A 30 12.89 -5.05 5.86
C SER A 30 12.01 -4.13 6.71
N LYS A 31 11.34 -3.15 6.09
CA LYS A 31 10.57 -2.11 6.80
C LYS A 31 9.22 -2.57 7.32
N PHE A 32 8.66 -3.64 6.75
CA PHE A 32 7.32 -4.12 7.06
C PHE A 32 7.33 -5.61 7.37
N LYS A 33 6.38 -6.07 8.17
CA LYS A 33 6.03 -7.48 8.37
C LYS A 33 4.62 -7.71 7.81
N VAL A 34 4.39 -8.91 7.28
CA VAL A 34 3.04 -9.29 6.81
C VAL A 34 2.12 -9.33 8.02
N GLY A 35 0.94 -8.72 7.90
CA GLY A 35 -0.01 -8.54 8.99
C GLY A 35 0.16 -7.25 9.79
N ASP A 36 1.19 -6.44 9.54
CA ASP A 36 1.29 -5.11 10.16
C ASP A 36 0.07 -4.27 9.76
N GLU A 37 -0.52 -3.58 10.74
CA GLU A 37 -1.65 -2.68 10.56
C GLU A 37 -1.30 -1.27 11.03
N PHE A 38 -1.73 -0.28 10.26
CA PHE A 38 -1.54 1.14 10.57
C PHE A 38 -2.85 1.88 10.37
N ILE A 39 -3.19 2.79 11.28
CA ILE A 39 -4.35 3.67 11.16
C ILE A 39 -3.85 5.08 10.87
N THR A 40 -4.46 5.72 9.88
CA THR A 40 -4.15 7.10 9.48
C THR A 40 -5.41 7.87 9.15
N THR A 41 -5.38 9.18 9.40
CA THR A 41 -6.22 10.15 8.70
C THR A 41 -5.38 10.70 7.55
N LEU A 42 -4.68 11.81 7.72
CA LEU A 42 -3.87 12.48 6.69
C LEU A 42 -2.37 12.45 6.99
N GLU A 43 -2.00 11.92 8.15
CA GLU A 43 -0.64 11.94 8.64
C GLU A 43 0.02 10.57 8.50
N LYS A 44 1.26 10.58 8.04
CA LYS A 44 2.05 9.36 7.91
C LYS A 44 2.20 8.69 9.29
N PRO A 45 1.89 7.38 9.42
CA PRO A 45 2.09 6.67 10.67
C PRO A 45 3.56 6.70 11.12
N LYS A 46 3.78 6.77 12.44
CA LYS A 46 5.13 6.79 13.01
C LYS A 46 5.90 5.53 12.60
N GLY A 47 7.11 5.72 12.07
CA GLY A 47 7.96 4.61 11.61
C GLY A 47 7.57 4.01 10.25
N PHE A 48 6.52 4.52 9.59
CA PHE A 48 6.16 4.10 8.25
C PHE A 48 7.20 4.57 7.22
N CYS A 49 7.48 3.73 6.23
CA CYS A 49 8.45 4.01 5.17
C CYS A 49 8.01 5.21 4.33
N GLU A 50 8.86 6.23 4.20
CA GLU A 50 8.57 7.47 3.45
C GLU A 50 8.19 7.21 1.99
N TRP A 51 8.93 6.32 1.32
CA TRP A 51 8.67 5.99 -0.09
C TRP A 51 7.31 5.31 -0.25
N ALA A 52 7.02 4.30 0.58
CA ALA A 52 5.71 3.66 0.56
C ALA A 52 4.60 4.68 0.88
N TRP A 53 4.82 5.59 1.84
CA TRP A 53 3.84 6.61 2.17
C TRP A 53 3.52 7.52 0.99
N ALA A 54 4.55 8.05 0.31
CA ALA A 54 4.37 8.93 -0.84
C ALA A 54 3.54 8.28 -1.95
N GLU A 55 3.71 6.98 -2.17
CA GLU A 55 2.95 6.20 -3.15
C GLU A 55 1.50 5.95 -2.72
N LEU A 56 1.30 5.62 -1.44
CA LEU A 56 -0.01 5.25 -0.90
C LEU A 56 -0.90 6.49 -0.65
N PHE A 57 -0.30 7.64 -0.34
CA PHE A 57 -0.99 8.84 0.13
C PHE A 57 -2.11 9.34 -0.81
N PRO A 58 -1.93 9.43 -2.14
CA PRO A 58 -3.01 9.87 -3.03
C PRO A 58 -4.26 9.00 -2.94
N TYR A 59 -4.09 7.68 -2.78
CA TYR A 59 -5.20 6.74 -2.67
C TYR A 59 -5.89 6.81 -1.31
N ILE A 60 -5.11 7.02 -0.25
CA ILE A 60 -5.64 7.32 1.09
C ILE A 60 -6.49 8.59 1.04
N MET A 61 -5.98 9.66 0.40
CA MET A 61 -6.73 10.91 0.20
C MET A 61 -8.04 10.67 -0.57
N THR A 62 -8.00 9.91 -1.67
CA THR A 62 -9.20 9.59 -2.44
C THR A 62 -10.23 8.84 -1.61
N LEU A 63 -9.82 7.82 -0.86
CA LEU A 63 -10.74 7.06 -0.01
C LEU A 63 -11.34 7.94 1.08
N LEU A 64 -10.53 8.76 1.76
CA LEU A 64 -10.99 9.66 2.82
C LEU A 64 -11.94 10.75 2.32
N ALA A 65 -11.79 11.18 1.06
CA ALA A 65 -12.71 12.11 0.39
C ALA A 65 -14.03 11.45 -0.06
N GLY A 66 -14.24 10.15 0.21
CA GLY A 66 -15.43 9.40 -0.21
C GLY A 66 -15.35 8.84 -1.63
N GLY A 67 -14.18 8.90 -2.27
CA GLY A 67 -13.91 8.21 -3.53
C GLY A 67 -13.85 6.69 -3.34
N ASN A 68 -13.92 5.96 -4.46
CA ASN A 68 -13.88 4.50 -4.50
C ASN A 68 -13.10 4.00 -5.72
N PHE A 69 -12.77 2.72 -5.71
CA PHE A 69 -12.06 2.03 -6.80
C PHE A 69 -12.83 0.81 -7.33
N SER A 70 -14.16 0.86 -7.23
CA SER A 70 -15.08 -0.24 -7.59
C SER A 70 -16.19 0.18 -8.56
N LYS A 71 -16.47 1.48 -8.70
CA LYS A 71 -17.56 2.04 -9.51
C LYS A 71 -17.03 3.03 -10.55
N GLY A 72 -17.88 3.37 -11.51
CA GLY A 72 -17.55 4.33 -12.57
C GLY A 72 -16.40 3.80 -13.45
N MET A 73 -15.32 4.56 -13.58
CA MET A 73 -14.14 4.13 -14.35
C MET A 73 -13.50 2.83 -13.85
N PHE A 74 -13.73 2.47 -12.57
CA PHE A 74 -13.19 1.27 -11.95
C PHE A 74 -14.23 0.15 -11.80
N GLU A 75 -15.33 0.21 -12.56
CA GLU A 75 -16.38 -0.80 -12.53
C GLU A 75 -15.80 -2.20 -12.83
N GLY A 76 -16.08 -3.14 -11.92
CA GLY A 76 -15.58 -4.52 -12.01
C GLY A 76 -14.16 -4.75 -11.48
N TRP A 77 -13.46 -3.73 -10.96
CA TRP A 77 -12.11 -3.89 -10.43
C TRP A 77 -12.09 -4.33 -8.96
N MET A 78 -12.30 -3.41 -8.01
CA MET A 78 -12.37 -3.75 -6.59
C MET A 78 -13.77 -4.22 -6.22
N LYS A 79 -13.85 -5.27 -5.39
CA LYS A 79 -15.15 -5.78 -4.88
C LYS A 79 -15.80 -4.86 -3.85
N SER A 80 -15.01 -4.03 -3.17
CA SER A 80 -15.46 -3.15 -2.10
C SER A 80 -15.23 -1.70 -2.48
N ASP A 81 -16.21 -0.84 -2.23
CA ASP A 81 -16.13 0.60 -2.47
C ASP A 81 -15.12 1.29 -1.54
N ASN A 82 -14.86 0.70 -0.38
CA ASN A 82 -14.04 1.32 0.66
C ASN A 82 -12.59 0.84 0.66
N ALA A 83 -12.20 -0.06 -0.25
CA ALA A 83 -10.87 -0.68 -0.19
C ALA A 83 -10.14 -0.69 -1.53
N LEU A 84 -8.82 -0.64 -1.46
CA LEU A 84 -7.90 -0.76 -2.59
C LEU A 84 -6.72 -1.65 -2.22
N ILE A 85 -6.25 -2.46 -3.18
CA ILE A 85 -4.96 -3.14 -3.08
C ILE A 85 -3.95 -2.37 -3.91
N ILE A 86 -2.84 -1.98 -3.29
CA ILE A 86 -1.75 -1.24 -3.93
C ILE A 86 -0.39 -1.73 -3.42
N CYS A 87 0.69 -1.47 -4.15
CA CYS A 87 2.02 -1.84 -3.72
C CYS A 87 2.97 -0.64 -3.63
N CYS A 88 4.05 -0.82 -2.87
CA CYS A 88 5.23 0.03 -2.99
C CYS A 88 5.81 -0.15 -4.40
N THR A 89 6.17 0.96 -5.04
CA THR A 89 6.75 1.01 -6.40
C THR A 89 8.21 0.55 -6.47
N ASP A 90 8.73 -0.05 -5.40
CA ASP A 90 10.00 -0.78 -5.43
C ASP A 90 9.85 -2.01 -6.35
N GLY A 91 10.30 -1.86 -7.60
CA GLY A 91 10.25 -2.92 -8.62
C GLY A 91 11.12 -4.15 -8.31
N ILE A 92 11.96 -4.11 -7.29
CA ILE A 92 12.80 -5.25 -6.88
C ILE A 92 12.17 -6.02 -5.73
N ARG A 93 11.61 -5.32 -4.75
CA ARG A 93 11.05 -5.95 -3.53
C ARG A 93 9.73 -5.29 -3.11
N PRO A 94 8.69 -5.35 -3.96
CA PRO A 94 7.45 -4.65 -3.67
C PRO A 94 6.73 -5.26 -2.47
N VAL A 95 6.15 -4.38 -1.67
CA VAL A 95 5.26 -4.71 -0.56
C VAL A 95 3.85 -4.37 -0.99
N ILE A 96 2.92 -5.31 -0.81
CA ILE A 96 1.51 -5.20 -1.18
C ILE A 96 0.72 -4.84 0.06
N PHE A 97 -0.07 -3.79 -0.04
CA PHE A 97 -0.89 -3.23 1.02
C PHE A 97 -2.37 -3.31 0.62
N LYS A 98 -3.23 -3.53 1.61
CA LYS A 98 -4.64 -3.18 1.54
C LYS A 98 -4.80 -1.83 2.22
N ILE A 99 -5.46 -0.89 1.56
CA ILE A 99 -5.93 0.34 2.18
C ILE A 99 -7.44 0.23 2.24
N GLU A 100 -8.02 0.43 3.41
CA GLU A 100 -9.48 0.45 3.58
C GLU A 100 -9.92 1.64 4.41
N ARG A 101 -10.94 2.36 3.95
CA ARG A 101 -11.64 3.34 4.77
C ARG A 101 -12.41 2.60 5.86
N VAL A 102 -12.15 2.98 7.10
CA VAL A 102 -12.89 2.52 8.27
C VAL A 102 -13.69 3.70 8.79
N ASP A 103 -15.00 3.51 8.82
CA ASP A 103 -15.91 4.39 9.53
C ASP A 103 -15.84 3.94 11.00
N ASP A 104 -15.52 4.86 11.93
CA ASP A 104 -15.66 4.57 13.37
C ASP A 104 -17.12 4.18 13.68
#